data_AF-A0A382VSN0-F1
#
_entry.id   AF-A0A382VSN0-F1
#
_cell.length_a   1.000
_cell.length_b   1.000
_cell.length_c   1.000
_cell.angle_alpha   90.00
_cell.angle_beta   90.00
_cell.angle_gamma   90.00
#
_symmetry.space_group_name_H-M   'P 1'
#
loop_
_entity.id
_entity.type
_entity.pdbx_description
1 polymer ?
#
loop_
_entity_poly.entity_id
_entity_poly.type
_entity_poly.pdbx_seq_one_letter_code
_entity_poly.pdbx_strand_id
1 'polypeptide(L)'
;MLGLFSEWLSRRKKFEPEGHVVAGRLAEFRLLKLARAVSGNALVLEGVRIPDPIEGGRREIDMVVATKNELLFVEQKHWPGSFVIREDGRFFQTRANGGTLLHKDIITWTARKGELLCDVHENRCGQSAPPSRTILVFSNS
;
A
#
# COMPACT_ATOMS: atom_id res chain seq x y z
N MET A 1 34.64 10.79 -22.83
CA MET A 1 34.64 9.37 -22.40
C MET A 1 34.63 9.18 -20.86
N LEU A 2 34.36 10.22 -20.06
CA LEU A 2 34.35 10.16 -18.57
C LEU A 2 32.95 10.12 -17.93
N GLY A 3 31.89 10.48 -18.67
CA GLY A 3 30.52 10.61 -18.13
C GLY A 3 29.78 9.28 -17.91
N LEU A 4 29.97 8.30 -18.78
CA LEU A 4 29.29 6.99 -18.68
C LEU A 4 29.78 6.15 -17.50
N PHE A 5 31.07 6.28 -17.16
CA PHE A 5 31.68 5.56 -16.03
C PHE A 5 31.27 6.16 -14.69
N SER A 6 31.19 7.49 -14.59
CA SER A 6 30.70 8.18 -13.39
C SER A 6 29.21 7.96 -13.16
N GLU A 7 28.41 7.90 -14.24
CA GLU A 7 26.98 7.56 -14.18
C GLU A 7 26.74 6.10 -13.77
N TRP A 8 27.57 5.17 -14.23
CA TRP A 8 27.52 3.77 -13.79
C TRP A 8 27.87 3.61 -12.30
N LEU A 9 28.87 4.37 -11.81
CA LEU A 9 29.24 4.41 -10.39
C LEU A 9 28.17 5.07 -9.52
N SER A 10 27.53 6.14 -10.01
CA SER A 10 26.46 6.83 -9.26
C SER A 10 25.21 5.95 -9.11
N ARG A 11 24.87 5.14 -10.12
CA ARG A 11 23.79 4.14 -10.06
C ARG A 11 24.07 2.99 -9.08
N ARG A 12 25.32 2.78 -8.67
CA ARG A 12 25.71 1.81 -7.64
C ARG A 12 25.68 2.36 -6.21
N LYS A 13 25.46 3.67 -6.02
CA LYS A 13 25.19 4.22 -4.69
C LYS A 13 23.87 3.64 -4.19
N LYS A 14 23.98 2.66 -3.28
CA LYS A 14 22.86 2.22 -2.46
C LYS A 14 22.58 3.36 -1.48
N PHE A 15 21.50 4.09 -1.71
CA PHE A 15 20.98 5.00 -0.71
C PHE A 15 20.42 4.14 0.41
N GLU A 16 20.86 4.40 1.64
CA GLU A 16 20.19 3.79 2.78
C GLU A 16 18.75 4.31 2.81
N PRO A 17 17.75 3.42 2.92
CA PRO A 17 16.37 3.86 3.03
C PRO A 17 16.23 4.76 4.25
N GLU A 18 15.58 5.90 4.08
CA GLU A 18 15.32 6.81 5.20
C GLU A 18 14.60 6.08 6.33
N GLY A 19 14.85 6.45 7.58
CA GLY A 19 14.32 5.73 8.75
C GLY A 19 12.79 5.56 8.74
N HIS A 20 12.06 6.52 8.17
CA HIS A 20 10.61 6.44 8.02
C HIS A 20 10.17 5.32 7.04
N VAL A 21 10.96 5.07 5.98
CA VAL A 21 10.73 3.98 5.02
C VAL A 21 10.97 2.62 5.67
N VAL A 22 12.01 2.51 6.50
CA VAL A 22 12.31 1.28 7.25
C VAL A 22 11.20 0.97 8.25
N ALA A 23 10.75 1.99 8.99
CA ALA A 23 9.66 1.84 9.96
C ALA A 23 8.34 1.45 9.28
N GLY A 24 8.01 2.06 8.13
CA GLY A 24 6.85 1.68 7.31
C GLY A 24 6.89 0.21 6.88
N ARG A 25 7.99 -0.23 6.25
CA ARG A 25 8.17 -1.63 5.84
C ARG A 25 8.08 -2.61 7.01
N LEU A 26 8.62 -2.25 8.17
CA LEU A 26 8.52 -3.10 9.35
C LEU A 26 7.07 -3.23 9.84
N ALA A 27 6.30 -2.15 9.75
CA ALA A 27 4.89 -2.15 10.13
C ALA A 27 4.03 -2.97 9.15
N GLU A 28 4.26 -2.84 7.84
CA GLU A 28 3.69 -3.72 6.79
C GLU A 28 4.00 -5.19 7.06
N PHE A 29 5.27 -5.53 7.30
CA PHE A 29 5.71 -6.89 7.56
C PHE A 29 5.10 -7.49 8.85
N ARG A 30 4.98 -6.68 9.91
CA ARG A 30 4.34 -7.10 11.16
C ARG A 30 2.84 -7.38 10.96
N LEU A 31 2.14 -6.48 10.26
CA LEU A 31 0.73 -6.67 9.93
C LEU A 31 0.52 -7.95 9.14
N LEU A 32 1.35 -8.21 8.12
CA LEU A 32 1.26 -9.42 7.32
C LEU A 32 1.44 -10.69 8.14
N LYS A 33 2.44 -10.72 9.03
CA LYS A 33 2.68 -11.88 9.91
C LYS A 33 1.49 -12.16 10.81
N LEU A 34 0.93 -11.12 11.41
CA LEU A 34 -0.25 -11.24 12.27
C LEU A 34 -1.46 -11.73 11.45
N ALA A 35 -1.72 -11.11 10.30
CA ALA A 35 -2.82 -11.51 9.42
C ALA A 35 -2.73 -12.98 9.04
N ARG A 36 -1.56 -13.46 8.58
CA ARG A 36 -1.33 -14.87 8.24
C ARG A 36 -1.50 -15.82 9.43
N ALA A 37 -1.16 -15.38 10.64
CA ALA A 37 -1.29 -16.21 11.84
C ALA A 37 -2.76 -16.44 12.24
N VAL A 38 -3.66 -15.52 11.88
CA VAL A 38 -5.08 -15.57 12.28
C VAL A 38 -6.05 -15.79 11.11
N SER A 39 -5.56 -15.84 9.87
CA SER A 39 -6.39 -15.86 8.66
C SER A 39 -7.08 -17.20 8.37
N GLY A 40 -6.77 -18.26 9.11
CA GLY A 40 -7.30 -19.60 8.87
C GLY A 40 -7.07 -20.03 7.41
N ASN A 41 -8.15 -20.29 6.67
CA ASN A 41 -8.11 -20.73 5.27
C ASN A 41 -8.06 -19.58 4.24
N ALA A 42 -8.02 -18.31 4.67
CA ALA A 42 -7.95 -17.20 3.73
C ALA A 42 -6.54 -17.06 3.12
N LEU A 43 -6.48 -16.68 1.86
CA LEU A 43 -5.24 -16.38 1.15
C LEU A 43 -4.80 -14.96 1.48
N VAL A 44 -3.60 -14.80 2.05
CA VAL A 44 -3.02 -13.50 2.43
C VAL A 44 -1.80 -13.18 1.55
N LEU A 45 -1.99 -12.22 0.66
CA LEU A 45 -0.99 -11.75 -0.30
C LEU A 45 -0.42 -10.40 0.14
N GLU A 46 0.88 -10.19 -0.07
CA GLU A 46 1.61 -8.97 0.26
C GLU A 46 2.05 -8.27 -1.02
N GLY A 47 2.03 -6.93 -1.03
CA GLY A 47 2.62 -6.10 -2.08
C GLY A 47 2.08 -6.44 -3.47
N VAL A 48 0.77 -6.63 -3.58
CA VAL A 48 0.14 -7.07 -4.83
C VAL A 48 0.24 -5.95 -5.85
N ARG A 49 1.04 -6.19 -6.89
CA ARG A 49 1.27 -5.23 -7.97
C ARG A 49 0.35 -5.47 -9.15
N ILE A 50 -0.42 -4.45 -9.48
CA ILE A 50 -1.43 -4.48 -10.54
C ILE A 50 -1.13 -3.44 -11.62
N PRO A 51 -1.43 -3.73 -12.89
CA PRO A 51 -1.35 -2.72 -13.95
C PRO A 51 -2.42 -1.63 -13.74
N ASP A 52 -2.06 -0.38 -14.00
CA ASP A 52 -3.00 0.75 -14.01
C ASP A 52 -3.09 1.30 -15.44
N PRO A 53 -4.10 0.89 -16.23
CA PRO A 53 -4.21 1.29 -17.63
C PRO A 53 -4.59 2.76 -17.80
N ILE A 54 -5.20 3.38 -16.79
CA ILE A 54 -5.67 4.78 -16.86
C ILE A 54 -4.51 5.75 -16.61
N GLU A 55 -3.74 5.53 -15.55
CA GLU A 55 -2.62 6.43 -15.19
C GLU A 55 -1.28 5.95 -15.75
N GLY A 56 -1.24 4.75 -16.32
CA GLY A 56 -0.03 4.07 -16.75
C GLY A 56 0.76 3.45 -15.60
N GLY A 57 1.58 2.44 -15.94
CA GLY A 57 2.48 1.79 -14.99
C GLY A 57 1.80 0.74 -14.10
N ARG A 58 2.24 0.67 -12.84
CA ARG A 58 1.76 -0.30 -11.85
C ARG A 58 1.42 0.39 -10.53
N ARG A 59 0.42 -0.15 -9.85
CA ARG A 59 0.02 0.21 -8.49
C ARG A 59 0.26 -0.98 -7.57
N GLU A 60 0.37 -0.70 -6.29
CA GLU A 60 0.62 -1.70 -5.26
C GLU A 60 -0.45 -1.58 -4.18
N ILE A 61 -1.04 -2.71 -3.83
CA ILE A 61 -1.89 -2.89 -2.65
C ILE A 61 -1.04 -3.60 -1.61
N ASP A 62 -0.87 -2.99 -0.44
CA ASP A 62 0.07 -3.48 0.57
C ASP A 62 -0.27 -4.91 1.02
N MET A 63 -1.55 -5.20 1.22
CA MET A 63 -2.01 -6.56 1.50
C MET A 63 -3.40 -6.83 0.92
N VAL A 64 -3.58 -8.03 0.37
CA VAL A 64 -4.89 -8.54 -0.08
C VAL A 64 -5.22 -9.79 0.71
N VAL A 65 -6.39 -9.82 1.35
CA VAL A 65 -6.92 -11.02 2.00
C VAL A 65 -8.10 -11.54 1.19
N ALA A 66 -7.95 -12.72 0.61
CA ALA A 66 -9.00 -13.37 -0.16
C ALA A 66 -9.59 -14.54 0.63
N THR A 67 -10.88 -14.45 0.92
CA THR A 67 -11.67 -15.54 1.49
C THR A 67 -12.51 -16.20 0.40
N LYS A 68 -13.34 -17.18 0.77
CA LYS A 68 -14.32 -17.76 -0.17
C LYS A 68 -15.42 -16.77 -0.57
N ASN A 69 -15.69 -15.74 0.25
CA ASN A 69 -16.89 -14.92 0.12
C ASN A 69 -16.58 -13.44 -0.11
N GLU A 70 -15.37 -12.98 0.20
CA GLU A 70 -14.99 -11.57 0.08
C GLU A 70 -13.48 -11.36 -0.11
N LEU A 71 -13.14 -10.20 -0.67
CA LEU A 71 -11.80 -9.66 -0.78
C LEU A 71 -11.63 -8.47 0.17
N LEU A 72 -10.53 -8.44 0.92
CA LEU A 72 -10.14 -7.29 1.73
C LEU A 72 -8.88 -6.66 1.12
N PHE A 73 -8.98 -5.40 0.74
CA PHE A 73 -7.85 -4.59 0.27
C PHE A 73 -7.35 -3.74 1.43
N VAL A 74 -6.14 -4.04 1.87
CA VAL A 74 -5.56 -3.44 3.07
C VAL A 74 -4.43 -2.50 2.67
N GLU A 75 -4.54 -1.25 3.09
CA GLU A 75 -3.43 -0.30 3.06
C GLU A 75 -2.90 -0.11 4.48
N GLN A 76 -1.58 -0.23 4.64
CA GLN A 76 -0.90 0.01 5.89
C GLN A 76 -0.38 1.44 5.89
N LYS A 77 -0.67 2.18 6.98
CA LYS A 77 0.00 3.45 7.22
C LYS A 77 0.67 3.51 8.57
N HIS A 78 1.99 3.63 8.51
CA HIS A 78 2.84 3.97 9.64
C HIS A 78 3.14 5.46 9.64
N TRP A 79 2.93 6.13 10.77
CA TRP A 79 3.23 7.55 10.92
C TRP A 79 3.94 7.86 12.23
N PRO A 80 4.69 8.97 12.27
CA PRO A 80 5.03 9.67 13.49
C PRO A 80 4.05 10.82 13.78
N GLY A 81 3.81 11.08 15.06
CA GLY A 81 3.02 12.22 15.55
C GLY A 81 1.53 11.92 15.61
N SER A 82 0.69 12.87 15.20
CA SER A 82 -0.77 12.74 15.20
C SER A 82 -1.36 12.88 13.81
N PHE A 83 -2.57 12.35 13.62
CA PHE A 83 -3.35 12.53 12.40
C PHE A 83 -4.81 12.78 12.74
N VAL A 84 -5.49 13.51 11.87
CA VAL A 84 -6.94 13.72 11.88
C VAL A 84 -7.49 13.33 10.52
N ILE A 85 -8.53 12.50 10.52
CA ILE A 85 -9.31 12.21 9.32
C ILE A 85 -10.31 13.34 9.15
N ARG A 86 -10.27 14.02 8.01
CA ARG A 86 -11.20 15.08 7.68
C ARG A 86 -12.49 14.49 7.12
N GLU A 87 -13.56 15.29 7.10
CA GLU A 87 -14.87 14.88 6.56
C GLU A 87 -14.82 14.46 5.09
N ASP A 88 -13.84 14.97 4.33
CA ASP A 88 -13.62 14.64 2.92
C ASP A 88 -12.73 13.39 2.71
N GLY A 89 -12.48 12.60 3.76
CA GLY A 89 -11.68 11.37 3.70
C GLY A 89 -10.17 11.59 3.63
N ARG A 90 -9.69 12.85 3.54
CA ARG A 90 -8.25 13.14 3.57
C ARG A 90 -7.69 13.13 4.98
N PHE A 91 -6.40 12.81 5.07
CA PHE A 91 -5.70 12.72 6.35
C PHE A 91 -4.79 13.93 6.52
N PHE A 92 -4.97 14.66 7.61
CA PHE A 92 -4.06 15.73 8.02
C PHE A 92 -3.13 15.22 9.11
N GLN A 93 -1.83 15.19 8.82
CA GLN A 93 -0.79 14.75 9.76
C GLN A 93 -0.10 15.96 10.38
N THR A 94 0.09 15.92 11.69
CA THR A 94 1.01 16.81 12.43
C THR A 94 2.19 15.97 12.92
N ARG A 95 3.38 16.27 12.40
CA ARG A 95 4.63 15.60 12.78
C ARG A 95 5.11 16.10 14.13
N ALA A 96 5.96 15.31 14.80
CA ALA A 96 6.55 15.67 16.09
C ALA A 96 7.36 16.98 16.06
N ASN A 97 7.90 17.36 14.90
CA ASN A 97 8.63 18.62 14.71
C ASN A 97 7.72 19.83 14.37
N GLY A 98 6.39 19.67 14.46
CA GLY A 98 5.42 20.71 14.13
C GLY A 98 5.09 20.84 12.64
N GLY A 99 5.80 20.13 11.75
CA GLY A 99 5.50 20.12 10.32
C GLY A 99 4.17 19.42 10.03
N THR A 100 3.45 19.89 9.00
CA THR A 100 2.15 19.33 8.63
C THR A 100 2.17 18.74 7.22
N LEU A 101 1.35 17.70 7.00
CA LEU A 101 1.20 17.06 5.70
C LEU A 101 -0.26 16.65 5.48
N LEU A 102 -0.84 17.10 4.36
CA LEU A 102 -2.15 16.66 3.92
C LEU A 102 -1.99 15.52 2.90
N HIS A 103 -2.46 14.33 3.28
CA HIS A 103 -2.46 13.17 2.41
C HIS A 103 -3.67 13.19 1.47
N LYS A 104 -3.57 12.46 0.36
CA LYS A 104 -4.71 12.20 -0.52
C LYS A 104 -5.78 11.40 0.22
N ASP A 105 -6.96 11.28 -0.36
CA ASP A 105 -7.99 10.37 0.13
C ASP A 105 -7.53 8.93 -0.07
N ILE A 106 -6.89 8.37 0.96
CA ILE A 106 -6.29 7.03 0.91
C ILE A 106 -7.39 5.97 0.72
N ILE A 107 -8.59 6.19 1.28
CA ILE A 107 -9.68 5.22 1.19
C ILE A 107 -10.11 5.07 -0.28
N THR A 108 -10.44 6.18 -0.93
CA THR A 108 -10.86 6.17 -2.34
C THR A 108 -9.76 5.64 -3.24
N TRP A 109 -8.50 5.98 -2.98
CA TRP A 109 -7.37 5.46 -3.75
C TRP A 109 -7.16 3.96 -3.58
N THR A 110 -7.23 3.42 -2.37
CA THR A 110 -7.09 1.98 -2.13
C THR A 110 -8.27 1.21 -2.70
N ALA A 111 -9.50 1.75 -2.61
CA ALA A 111 -10.67 1.17 -3.26
C ALA A 111 -10.50 1.06 -4.78
N ARG A 112 -10.05 2.14 -5.44
CA ARG A 112 -9.73 2.14 -6.88
C ARG A 112 -8.69 1.07 -7.24
N LYS A 113 -7.62 0.91 -6.44
CA LYS A 113 -6.64 -0.17 -6.68
C LYS A 113 -7.31 -1.54 -6.59
N GLY A 114 -8.21 -1.72 -5.62
CA GLY A 114 -9.01 -2.93 -5.46
C GLY A 114 -9.87 -3.25 -6.68
N GLU A 115 -10.58 -2.25 -7.21
CA GLU A 115 -11.38 -2.35 -8.43
C GLU A 115 -10.52 -2.79 -9.62
N LEU A 116 -9.34 -2.18 -9.81
CA LEU A 116 -8.41 -2.60 -10.86
C LEU A 116 -7.97 -4.07 -10.72
N LEU A 117 -7.78 -4.56 -9.49
CA LEU A 117 -7.46 -5.98 -9.27
C LEU A 117 -8.64 -6.88 -9.63
N CYS A 118 -9.86 -6.49 -9.26
CA CYS A 118 -11.09 -7.19 -9.63
C CYS A 118 -11.23 -7.25 -11.16
N ASP A 119 -11.12 -6.11 -11.86
CA ASP A 119 -11.19 -6.06 -13.32
C ASP A 119 -10.17 -7.00 -13.98
N VAL A 120 -8.93 -7.02 -13.48
CA VAL A 120 -7.89 -7.93 -13.98
C VAL A 120 -8.27 -9.41 -13.74
N HIS A 121 -8.89 -9.73 -12.61
CA HIS A 121 -9.38 -11.08 -12.32
C HIS A 121 -10.50 -11.46 -13.28
N GLU A 122 -11.52 -10.63 -13.43
CA GLU A 122 -12.68 -10.90 -14.29
C GLU A 122 -12.25 -11.13 -15.74
N ASN A 123 -11.37 -10.25 -16.26
CA ASN A 123 -10.85 -10.37 -17.62
C ASN A 123 -10.01 -11.64 -17.85
N ARG A 124 -9.36 -12.18 -16.82
CA ARG A 124 -8.50 -13.38 -16.93
C ARG A 124 -9.25 -14.68 -16.69
N CYS A 125 -10.22 -14.66 -15.78
CA CYS A 125 -10.89 -15.86 -15.29
C CYS A 125 -12.32 -16.01 -15.85
N GLY A 126 -12.89 -14.95 -16.44
CA GLY A 126 -14.27 -14.94 -16.92
C GLY A 126 -15.31 -15.08 -15.80
N GLN A 127 -14.93 -14.75 -14.58
CA GLN A 127 -15.77 -14.85 -13.37
C GLN A 127 -15.70 -13.54 -12.60
N SER A 128 -16.84 -13.08 -12.11
CA SER A 128 -16.88 -11.87 -11.28
C SER A 128 -16.11 -12.06 -9.98
N ALA A 129 -15.39 -11.02 -9.58
CA ALA A 129 -14.75 -11.02 -8.26
C ALA A 129 -15.82 -11.02 -7.16
N PRO A 130 -15.59 -11.68 -6.01
CA PRO A 130 -16.51 -11.58 -4.88
C PRO A 130 -16.53 -10.16 -4.31
N PRO A 131 -17.54 -9.82 -3.48
CA PRO A 131 -17.62 -8.51 -2.82
C PRO A 131 -16.31 -8.12 -2.14
N SER A 132 -15.97 -6.82 -2.18
CA SER A 132 -14.72 -6.33 -1.62
C SER A 132 -14.92 -5.19 -0.61
N ARG A 133 -13.94 -5.05 0.28
CA ARG A 133 -13.88 -3.96 1.27
C ARG A 133 -12.47 -3.38 1.33
N THR A 134 -12.39 -2.07 1.52
CA THR A 134 -11.13 -1.37 1.80
C THR A 134 -10.94 -1.23 3.30
N ILE A 135 -9.77 -1.58 3.79
CA ILE A 135 -9.37 -1.48 5.20
C ILE A 135 -8.10 -0.65 5.28
N LEU A 136 -8.12 0.40 6.10
CA LEU A 136 -6.91 1.12 6.45
C LEU A 136 -6.42 0.65 7.81
N VAL A 137 -5.16 0.22 7.88
CA VAL A 137 -4.52 -0.18 9.13
C VAL A 137 -3.48 0.85 9.51
N PHE A 138 -3.59 1.28 10.76
CA PHE A 138 -2.92 2.44 11.26
C PHE A 138 -2.00 2.07 12.42
N SER A 139 -0.77 2.56 12.36
CA SER A 139 0.22 2.34 13.41
C SER A 139 1.06 3.58 13.62
N ASN A 140 1.43 3.83 14.88
CA ASN A 140 2.27 4.95 15.27
C ASN A 140 3.64 4.45 15.75
N SER A 141 4.66 5.28 15.60
CA SER A 141 5.98 5.11 16.22
C SER A 141 5.99 5.61 17.66
#